data_AF-A0A4R3J6B9-F1
#
_entry.id   AF-A0A4R3J6B9-F1
#
_cell.length_a   1.000
_cell.length_b   1.000
_cell.length_c   1.000
_cell.angle_alpha   90.00
_cell.angle_beta   90.00
_cell.angle_gamma   90.00
#
_symmetry.space_group_name_H-M   'P 1'
#
loop_
_entity.id
_entity.type
_entity.pdbx_description
1 polymer ?
#
loop_
_entity_poly.entity_id
_entity_poly.type
_entity_poly.pdbx_seq_one_letter_code
_entity_poly.pdbx_strand_id
1 'polypeptide(L)'
;MGPVRRRLTVAAAVLPTPALAEVCDKERPGWVPGTQATAWTEAVYLFSITPSIILLVLTVLCLLFRSLWGSMIIIILWLGLATIILTDGPTDPTGIHALALKEGCIASPALFIAAVAAICMAMILNLLPRRQRPS
;
A
#
# COMPACT_ATOMS: atom_id res chain seq x y z
N MET A 1 34.34 -36.55 2.69
CA MET A 1 33.86 -35.17 2.92
C MET A 1 32.37 -35.14 2.61
N GLY A 2 31.53 -35.09 3.65
CA GLY A 2 30.15 -35.57 3.57
C GLY A 2 29.14 -34.58 2.96
N PRO A 3 28.09 -35.08 2.29
CA PRO A 3 26.99 -34.28 1.74
C PRO A 3 26.20 -33.48 2.80
N VAL A 4 26.41 -33.79 4.09
CA VAL A 4 25.80 -33.12 5.24
C VAL A 4 26.27 -31.67 5.39
N ARG A 5 27.56 -31.38 5.14
CA ARG A 5 28.05 -29.98 5.18
C ARG A 5 27.46 -29.12 4.06
N ARG A 6 27.27 -29.71 2.87
CA ARG A 6 26.63 -29.03 1.72
C ARG A 6 25.15 -28.74 1.98
N ARG A 7 24.44 -29.63 2.68
CA ARG A 7 23.05 -29.39 3.10
C ARG A 7 22.94 -28.33 4.19
N LEU A 8 23.89 -28.29 5.13
CA LEU A 8 23.94 -27.25 6.17
C LEU A 8 24.25 -25.86 5.60
N THR A 9 25.11 -25.75 4.58
CA THR A 9 25.36 -24.46 3.91
C THR A 9 24.17 -23.99 3.08
N VAL A 10 23.38 -24.92 2.50
CA VAL A 10 22.13 -24.58 1.80
C VAL A 10 21.03 -24.19 2.80
N ALA A 11 20.94 -24.87 3.94
CA ALA A 11 20.00 -24.51 5.00
C ALA A 11 20.34 -23.13 5.62
N ALA A 12 21.62 -22.82 5.82
CA ALA A 12 22.06 -21.52 6.31
C ALA A 12 21.86 -20.38 5.30
N ALA A 13 21.83 -20.67 3.99
CA ALA A 13 21.53 -19.69 2.95
C ALA A 13 20.03 -19.43 2.78
N VAL A 14 19.16 -20.27 3.34
CA VAL A 14 17.68 -20.12 3.31
C VAL A 14 17.16 -19.51 4.62
N LEU A 15 17.97 -19.48 5.67
CA LEU A 15 17.59 -18.80 6.91
C LEU A 15 17.76 -17.29 6.72
N PRO A 16 16.68 -16.48 6.79
CA PRO A 16 16.82 -15.04 6.85
C PRO A 16 17.78 -14.71 7.99
N THR A 17 18.82 -13.94 7.69
CA THR A 17 19.81 -13.59 8.71
C THR A 17 19.11 -12.78 9.80
N PRO A 18 19.41 -13.03 11.09
CA PRO A 18 18.70 -12.38 12.20
C PRO A 18 18.83 -10.84 12.18
N ALA A 19 19.88 -10.31 11.56
CA ALA A 19 20.09 -8.87 11.38
C ALA A 19 19.11 -8.21 10.37
N LEU A 20 18.46 -9.01 9.53
CA LEU A 20 17.52 -8.56 8.50
C LEU A 20 16.06 -8.71 8.96
N ALA A 21 15.75 -9.79 9.69
CA ALA A 21 14.46 -9.98 10.36
C ALA A 21 14.16 -8.87 11.39
N GLU A 22 15.17 -8.32 12.06
CA GLU A 22 14.98 -7.23 13.02
C GLU A 22 14.40 -5.96 12.39
N VAL A 23 14.73 -5.65 11.14
CA VAL A 23 14.18 -4.49 10.43
C VAL A 23 12.70 -4.70 10.12
N CYS A 24 12.36 -5.88 9.60
CA CYS A 24 10.99 -6.26 9.27
C CYS A 24 10.07 -6.31 10.50
N ASP A 25 10.59 -6.77 11.65
CA ASP A 25 9.86 -6.76 12.93
C ASP A 25 9.60 -5.35 13.47
N LYS A 26 10.45 -4.36 13.12
CA LYS A 26 10.30 -2.96 13.52
C LYS A 26 9.37 -2.18 12.59
N GLU A 27 9.49 -2.41 11.29
CA GLU A 27 8.64 -1.81 10.25
C GLU A 27 7.21 -2.39 10.27
N ARG A 28 7.07 -3.70 10.51
CA ARG A 28 5.80 -4.42 10.43
C ARG A 28 5.60 -5.35 11.63
N PRO A 29 5.19 -4.82 12.80
CA PRO A 29 4.97 -5.62 13.99
C PRO A 29 3.91 -6.71 13.75
N GLY A 30 4.32 -7.97 13.79
CA GLY A 30 3.48 -9.15 13.50
C GLY A 30 3.75 -9.84 12.15
N TRP A 31 4.77 -9.42 11.40
CA TRP A 31 5.26 -10.16 10.24
C TRP A 31 5.82 -11.53 10.64
N VAL A 32 5.54 -12.57 9.83
CA VAL A 32 6.01 -13.93 10.08
C VAL A 32 7.17 -14.24 9.12
N PRO A 33 8.35 -14.65 9.63
CA PRO A 33 9.48 -15.02 8.80
C PRO A 33 9.13 -16.07 7.76
N GLY A 34 9.45 -15.78 6.49
CA GLY A 34 9.16 -16.68 5.36
C GLY A 34 7.82 -16.41 4.64
N THR A 35 7.04 -15.42 5.08
CA THR A 35 5.85 -14.95 4.33
C THR A 35 6.21 -13.74 3.47
N GLN A 36 6.10 -13.89 2.15
CA GLN A 36 6.30 -12.77 1.23
C GLN A 36 5.10 -11.82 1.30
N ALA A 37 5.36 -10.53 1.47
CA ALA A 37 4.35 -9.51 1.28
C ALA A 37 3.90 -9.54 -0.17
N THR A 38 2.59 -9.62 -0.36
CA THR A 38 1.96 -9.52 -1.68
C THR A 38 1.40 -8.12 -1.85
N ALA A 39 1.21 -7.68 -3.09
CA ALA A 39 0.56 -6.40 -3.37
C ALA A 39 -0.84 -6.31 -2.73
N TRP A 40 -1.51 -7.45 -2.51
CA TRP A 40 -2.80 -7.52 -1.84
C TRP A 40 -2.70 -7.23 -0.34
N THR A 41 -1.78 -7.89 0.37
CA THR A 41 -1.59 -7.65 1.80
C THR A 41 -1.12 -6.23 2.09
N GLU A 42 -0.35 -5.66 1.17
CA GLU A 42 0.07 -4.26 1.23
C GLU A 42 -1.11 -3.32 1.03
N ALA A 43 -1.95 -3.56 0.03
CA ALA A 43 -3.15 -2.76 -0.20
C ALA A 43 -4.10 -2.81 1.01
N VAL A 44 -4.35 -3.98 1.60
CA VAL A 44 -5.19 -4.11 2.79
C VAL A 44 -4.61 -3.31 3.96
N TYR A 45 -3.30 -3.38 4.17
CA TYR A 45 -2.63 -2.58 5.19
C TYR A 45 -2.79 -1.08 4.94
N LEU A 46 -2.50 -0.62 3.72
CA LEU A 46 -2.63 0.78 3.31
C LEU A 46 -4.07 1.30 3.33
N PHE A 47 -5.08 0.43 3.21
CA PHE A 47 -6.48 0.81 3.42
C PHE A 47 -6.88 0.82 4.90
N SER A 48 -6.17 0.08 5.75
CA SER A 48 -6.46 -0.04 7.17
C SER A 48 -5.79 1.05 8.02
N ILE A 49 -4.90 1.87 7.45
CA ILE A 49 -4.32 3.01 8.16
C ILE A 49 -5.41 4.06 8.43
N THR A 50 -5.31 4.72 9.59
CA THR A 50 -6.24 5.76 10.04
C THR A 50 -6.61 6.81 8.97
N PRO A 51 -5.66 7.43 8.23
CA PRO A 51 -6.02 8.42 7.22
C PRO A 51 -6.84 7.83 6.06
N SER A 52 -6.54 6.61 5.61
CA SER A 52 -7.29 5.95 4.53
C SER A 52 -8.72 5.64 4.95
N ILE A 53 -8.93 5.17 6.19
CA ILE A 53 -10.27 4.89 6.72
C ILE A 53 -11.12 6.17 6.75
N ILE A 54 -10.54 7.26 7.25
CA ILE A 54 -11.23 8.57 7.28
C ILE A 54 -11.60 9.02 5.87
N LEU A 55 -10.66 8.90 4.92
CA LEU A 55 -10.89 9.26 3.52
C LEU A 55 -11.96 8.40 2.86
N LEU A 56 -12.01 7.10 3.14
CA LEU A 56 -13.07 6.21 2.64
C LEU A 56 -14.45 6.64 3.14
N VAL A 57 -14.58 6.92 4.44
CA VAL A 57 -15.85 7.38 5.03
C VAL A 57 -16.27 8.72 4.41
N LEU A 58 -15.36 9.68 4.29
CA LEU A 58 -15.62 10.96 3.64
C LEU A 58 -16.01 10.80 2.16
N THR A 59 -15.39 9.85 1.46
CA THR A 59 -15.69 9.55 0.06
C THR A 59 -17.13 9.07 -0.08
N VAL A 60 -17.56 8.12 0.77
CA VAL A 60 -18.94 7.64 0.79
C VAL A 60 -19.90 8.80 1.07
N LEU A 61 -19.61 9.63 2.06
CA LEU A 61 -20.43 10.81 2.38
C LEU A 61 -20.54 11.76 1.17
N CYS A 62 -19.43 12.07 0.49
CA CYS A 62 -19.47 12.95 -0.68
C CYS A 62 -20.21 12.34 -1.87
N LEU A 63 -20.14 11.02 -2.06
CA LEU A 63 -20.93 10.33 -3.08
C LEU A 63 -22.44 10.43 -2.79
N LEU A 64 -22.84 10.34 -1.51
CA LEU A 64 -24.24 10.45 -1.08
C LEU A 64 -24.77 11.89 -1.18
N PHE A 65 -24.01 12.88 -0.73
CA PHE A 65 -24.40 14.29 -0.80
C PHE A 65 -24.20 14.93 -2.17
N ARG A 66 -23.52 14.23 -3.10
CA ARG A 66 -23.20 14.68 -4.47
C ARG A 66 -22.59 16.09 -4.49
N SER A 67 -21.77 16.40 -3.48
CA SER A 67 -21.15 17.72 -3.32
C SER A 67 -19.94 17.86 -4.24
N LEU A 68 -19.97 18.87 -5.11
CA LEU A 68 -18.89 19.16 -6.07
C LEU A 68 -17.61 19.60 -5.34
N TRP A 69 -17.75 20.53 -4.38
CA TRP A 69 -16.63 21.03 -3.59
C TRP A 69 -16.05 19.96 -2.66
N GLY A 70 -16.91 19.17 -2.01
CA GLY A 70 -16.46 18.07 -1.15
C GLY A 70 -15.69 17.01 -1.94
N SER A 71 -16.16 16.69 -3.15
CA SER A 71 -15.48 15.73 -4.00
C SER A 71 -14.10 16.21 -4.47
N MET A 72 -13.94 17.50 -4.78
CA MET A 72 -12.63 18.05 -5.17
C MET A 72 -11.61 17.96 -4.03
N ILE A 73 -12.00 18.36 -2.82
CA ILE A 73 -11.13 18.31 -1.64
C ILE A 73 -10.68 16.86 -1.37
N ILE A 74 -11.62 15.92 -1.43
CA ILE A 74 -11.32 14.50 -1.17
C ILE A 74 -10.40 13.90 -2.23
N ILE A 75 -10.58 14.24 -3.51
CA ILE A 75 -9.68 13.78 -4.58
C ILE A 75 -8.26 14.31 -4.32
N ILE A 76 -8.11 15.59 -3.95
CA ILE A 76 -6.81 16.16 -3.62
C ILE A 76 -6.18 15.45 -2.42
N LEU A 77 -6.97 15.14 -1.38
CA LEU A 77 -6.47 14.40 -0.21
C LEU A 77 -6.04 12.97 -0.56
N TRP A 78 -6.80 12.26 -1.40
CA TRP A 78 -6.42 10.94 -1.91
C TRP A 78 -5.13 10.99 -2.72
N LEU A 79 -4.97 11.98 -3.58
CA LEU A 79 -3.75 12.19 -4.36
C LEU A 79 -2.57 12.54 -3.46
N GLY A 80 -2.77 13.41 -2.47
CA GLY A 80 -1.75 13.76 -1.47
C GLY A 80 -1.27 12.55 -0.69
N LEU A 81 -2.20 11.73 -0.20
CA LEU A 81 -1.86 10.48 0.50
C LEU A 81 -1.10 9.50 -0.42
N ALA A 82 -1.55 9.33 -1.67
CA ALA A 82 -0.86 8.49 -2.64
C ALA A 82 0.56 8.99 -2.95
N THR A 83 0.76 10.32 -3.03
CA THR A 83 2.10 10.90 -3.23
C THR A 83 3.02 10.63 -2.05
N ILE A 84 2.53 10.81 -0.82
CA ILE A 84 3.32 10.53 0.40
C ILE A 84 3.79 9.07 0.40
N ILE A 85 2.87 8.13 0.21
CA ILE A 85 3.17 6.69 0.16
C ILE A 85 4.18 6.35 -0.96
N LEU A 86 4.11 7.04 -2.10
CA LEU A 86 5.05 6.85 -3.20
C LEU A 86 6.44 7.43 -2.90
N THR A 87 6.51 8.52 -2.14
CA THR A 87 7.76 9.22 -1.84
C THR A 87 8.46 8.72 -0.59
N ASP A 88 7.74 8.09 0.34
CA ASP A 88 8.33 7.54 1.59
C ASP A 88 9.44 6.52 1.28
N GLY A 89 9.31 5.72 0.22
CA GLY A 89 10.36 4.80 -0.25
C GLY A 89 11.66 5.46 -0.72
N PRO A 90 11.62 6.35 -1.73
CA PRO A 90 12.81 6.99 -2.27
C PRO A 90 13.53 7.98 -1.35
N THR A 91 12.83 8.58 -0.38
CA THR A 91 13.43 9.61 0.50
C THR A 91 14.05 9.07 1.78
N ASP A 92 14.02 7.75 2.00
CA ASP A 92 14.56 7.12 3.20
C ASP A 92 16.07 7.37 3.36
N PRO A 93 16.51 8.24 4.29
CA PRO A 93 17.92 8.56 4.48
C PRO A 93 18.69 7.38 5.13
N THR A 94 17.97 6.37 5.62
CA THR A 94 18.48 5.19 6.32
C THR A 94 18.69 3.99 5.40
N GLY A 95 18.14 4.00 4.17
CA GLY A 95 18.21 2.89 3.22
C GLY A 95 17.37 1.65 3.60
N ILE A 96 16.54 1.78 4.63
CA ILE A 96 15.78 0.69 5.23
C ILE A 96 14.64 0.21 4.30
N HIS A 97 13.93 1.09 3.61
CA HIS A 97 12.95 0.66 2.60
C HIS A 97 13.54 -0.21 1.49
N ALA A 98 14.74 0.12 1.03
CA ALA A 98 15.41 -0.63 -0.04
C ALA A 98 15.83 -2.03 0.43
N LEU A 99 16.16 -2.19 1.71
CA LEU A 99 16.45 -3.48 2.34
C LEU A 99 15.15 -4.29 2.52
N ALA A 100 14.08 -3.66 3.01
CA ALA A 100 12.77 -4.30 3.19
C ALA A 100 12.13 -4.77 1.87
N LEU A 101 12.35 -4.04 0.77
CA LEU A 101 11.94 -4.45 -0.59
C LEU A 101 12.75 -5.66 -1.11
N LYS A 102 14.05 -5.74 -0.79
CA LYS A 102 14.90 -6.89 -1.16
C LYS A 102 14.52 -8.16 -0.42
N GLU A 103 14.02 -8.03 0.80
CA GLU A 103 13.55 -9.14 1.63
C GLU A 103 12.11 -9.56 1.33
N GLY A 104 11.35 -8.71 0.63
CA GLY A 104 9.95 -8.97 0.30
C GLY A 104 9.01 -8.81 1.50
N CYS A 105 9.41 -8.05 2.52
CA CYS A 105 8.53 -7.69 3.64
C CYS A 105 7.57 -6.54 3.29
N ILE A 106 7.93 -5.73 2.29
CA ILE A 106 7.08 -4.69 1.71
C ILE A 106 6.85 -5.04 0.23
N ALA A 107 5.60 -4.99 -0.20
CA ALA A 107 5.24 -5.19 -1.61
C ALA A 107 4.99 -3.85 -2.31
N SER A 108 4.85 -3.88 -3.63
CA SER A 108 4.53 -2.65 -4.36
C SER A 108 3.15 -2.10 -3.96
N PRO A 109 3.02 -0.79 -3.70
CA PRO A 109 1.73 -0.15 -3.39
C PRO A 109 0.82 0.01 -4.63
N ALA A 110 1.15 -0.65 -5.74
CA ALA A 110 0.50 -0.46 -7.03
C ALA A 110 -1.01 -0.76 -6.99
N LEU A 111 -1.43 -1.79 -6.24
CA LEU A 111 -2.86 -2.13 -6.09
C LEU A 111 -3.62 -1.07 -5.31
N PHE A 112 -3.02 -0.48 -4.28
CA PHE A 112 -3.62 0.62 -3.53
C PHE A 112 -3.83 1.84 -4.44
N ILE A 113 -2.81 2.23 -5.20
CA ILE A 113 -2.87 3.38 -6.12
C ILE A 113 -3.92 3.15 -7.21
N ALA A 114 -3.98 1.94 -7.78
CA ALA A 114 -5.00 1.59 -8.77
C ALA A 114 -6.42 1.71 -8.20
N ALA A 115 -6.63 1.25 -6.97
CA ALA A 115 -7.91 1.38 -6.29
C ALA A 115 -8.26 2.85 -5.97
N VAL A 116 -7.31 3.66 -5.51
CA VAL A 116 -7.51 5.10 -5.30
C VAL A 116 -7.88 5.81 -6.60
N ALA A 117 -7.20 5.49 -7.71
CA ALA A 117 -7.53 6.03 -9.02
C ALA A 117 -8.97 5.67 -9.45
N ALA A 118 -9.40 4.43 -9.20
CA ALA A 118 -10.76 3.99 -9.47
C ALA A 118 -11.80 4.73 -8.61
N ILE A 119 -11.50 4.97 -7.33
CA ILE A 119 -12.35 5.76 -6.41
C ILE A 119 -12.49 7.19 -6.92
N CYS A 120 -11.38 7.85 -7.27
CA CYS A 120 -11.40 9.21 -7.83
C CYS A 120 -12.23 9.27 -9.13
N MET A 121 -12.08 8.28 -10.02
CA MET A 121 -12.89 8.17 -11.23
C MET A 121 -14.37 8.02 -10.92
N ALA A 122 -14.75 7.15 -9.97
CA ALA A 122 -16.13 6.97 -9.56
C ALA A 122 -16.76 8.27 -9.02
N MET A 123 -16.00 9.05 -8.25
CA MET A 123 -16.44 10.37 -7.77
C MET A 123 -16.68 11.34 -8.93
N ILE A 124 -15.76 11.43 -9.88
CA ILE A 124 -15.91 12.29 -11.06
C ILE A 124 -17.14 11.88 -11.88
N LEU A 125 -17.31 10.58 -12.14
CA LEU A 125 -18.47 10.06 -12.87
C LEU A 125 -19.78 10.36 -12.15
N ASN A 126 -19.79 10.33 -10.81
CA ASN A 126 -20.98 10.69 -10.04
C ASN A 126 -21.34 12.18 -10.17
N LEU A 127 -20.38 13.07 -10.45
CA LEU A 127 -20.65 14.49 -10.65
C LEU A 127 -21.17 14.83 -12.05
N LEU A 128 -20.95 13.95 -13.04
CA LEU A 128 -21.39 14.22 -14.42
C LEU A 128 -22.91 14.40 -14.50
N PRO A 129 -23.40 15.43 -15.23
CA PRO A 129 -24.82 15.59 -15.51
C PRO A 129 -25.33 14.36 -16.25
N ARG A 130 -26.38 13.70 -15.72
CA ARG A 130 -27.06 12.65 -16.48
C ARG A 130 -27.71 13.32 -17.69
N ARG A 131 -27.16 13.06 -18.88
CA ARG A 131 -27.68 13.55 -20.16
C ARG A 131 -29.16 13.16 -20.25
N GLN A 132 -30.06 14.11 -20.03
CA GLN A 132 -31.49 13.89 -20.22
C GLN A 132 -31.69 13.57 -21.70
N ARG A 133 -32.21 12.37 -21.99
CA ARG A 133 -32.57 12.00 -23.36
C ARG A 133 -33.63 13.00 -23.84
N PRO A 134 -33.45 13.68 -24.98
CA PRO A 134 -34.53 14.48 -25.56
C PRO A 134 -35.65 13.51 -25.93
N SER A 135 -36.82 13.72 -25.33
CA SER A 135 -38.10 13.08 -25.67
C SER A 135 -38.63 13.61 -26.99
#